data_AF-A0A2V9NCC5-F1
#
_entry.id   AF-A0A2V9NCC5-F1
#
_cell.length_a   1.000
_cell.length_b   1.000
_cell.length_c   1.000
_cell.angle_alpha   90.00
_cell.angle_beta   90.00
_cell.angle_gamma   90.00
#
_symmetry.space_group_name_H-M   'P 1'
#
loop_
_entity.id
_entity.type
_entity.pdbx_description
1 polymer ?
#
loop_
_entity_poly.entity_id
_entity_poly.type
_entity_poly.pdbx_seq_one_letter_code
_entity_poly.pdbx_strand_id
1 'polypeptide(L)'
;MITTITIDKAGRVVLPKQIRDELQLGPGDSLELETVEDRIILRPARGGGRIYKDRGMWVFDTGQPLTVETVNKTLRGAREERDRRNLGKLS
;
A
#
# COMPACT_ATOMS: atom_id res chain seq x y z
N MET A 1 4.52 -12.61 -18.44
CA MET A 1 3.42 -12.71 -19.42
C MET A 1 3.61 -11.61 -20.46
N ILE A 2 3.39 -11.88 -21.75
CA ILE A 2 3.34 -10.84 -22.79
C ILE A 2 1.89 -10.78 -23.27
N THR A 3 1.26 -9.60 -23.14
CA THR A 3 -0.12 -9.36 -23.57
C THR A 3 -0.16 -8.08 -24.41
N THR A 4 -0.82 -8.15 -25.55
CA THR A 4 -1.13 -6.98 -26.37
C THR A 4 -2.36 -6.29 -25.81
N ILE A 5 -2.25 -4.99 -25.56
CA ILE A 5 -3.37 -4.12 -25.18
C ILE A 5 -3.53 -3.01 -26.23
N THR A 6 -4.73 -2.43 -26.32
CA THR A 6 -5.02 -1.32 -27.22
C THR A 6 -5.17 -0.01 -26.44
N ILE A 7 -4.93 1.10 -27.14
CA ILE A 7 -5.21 2.44 -26.65
C ILE A 7 -6.61 2.83 -27.13
N ASP A 8 -7.46 3.31 -26.23
CA ASP A 8 -8.80 3.77 -26.59
C ASP A 8 -8.78 5.16 -27.28
N LYS A 9 -9.93 5.64 -27.73
CA LYS A 9 -10.05 6.97 -28.39
C LYS A 9 -9.65 8.14 -27.48
N ALA A 10 -9.64 7.94 -26.16
CA ALA A 10 -9.25 8.95 -25.19
C ALA A 10 -7.76 8.88 -24.83
N GLY A 11 -6.99 7.99 -25.46
CA GLY A 11 -5.55 7.85 -25.20
C GLY A 11 -5.23 7.02 -23.95
N ARG A 12 -6.17 6.20 -23.45
CA ARG A 12 -5.96 5.40 -22.23
C ARG A 12 -5.65 3.95 -22.58
N VAL A 13 -4.83 3.31 -21.74
CA VAL A 13 -4.61 1.86 -21.76
C VAL A 13 -5.40 1.19 -20.65
N VAL A 14 -5.97 0.02 -20.92
CA VAL A 14 -6.66 -0.80 -19.91
C VAL A 14 -5.70 -1.86 -19.40
N LEU A 15 -5.36 -1.80 -18.12
CA LEU A 15 -4.59 -2.85 -17.46
C LEU A 15 -5.47 -4.08 -17.22
N PRO A 16 -5.08 -5.28 -17.68
CA PRO A 16 -5.78 -6.51 -17.39
C PRO A 16 -5.91 -6.75 -15.88
N LYS A 17 -7.00 -7.39 -15.45
CA LYS A 17 -7.26 -7.66 -14.03
C LYS A 17 -6.09 -8.37 -13.34
N GLN A 18 -5.49 -9.37 -13.99
CA GLN A 18 -4.36 -10.11 -13.46
C GLN A 18 -3.18 -9.20 -13.08
N ILE A 19 -2.83 -8.25 -13.95
CA ILE A 19 -1.74 -7.29 -13.69
C ILE A 19 -2.12 -6.32 -12.57
N ARG A 20 -3.38 -5.87 -12.51
CA ARG A 20 -3.85 -5.03 -11.39
C ARG A 20 -3.77 -5.77 -10.05
N ASP A 21 -4.19 -7.02 -10.01
CA ASP A 21 -4.16 -7.84 -8.80
C ASP A 21 -2.71 -8.12 -8.35
N GLU A 22 -1.81 -8.45 -9.29
CA GLU A 22 -0.37 -8.67 -9.02
C GLU A 22 0.33 -7.42 -8.48
N LEU A 23 0.01 -6.24 -9.04
CA LEU A 23 0.61 -4.96 -8.62
C LEU A 23 -0.16 -4.29 -7.46
N GLN A 24 -1.26 -4.90 -7.02
CA GLN A 24 -2.17 -4.40 -5.98
C GLN A 24 -2.74 -3.00 -6.30
N LEU A 25 -3.17 -2.81 -7.55
CA LEU A 25 -3.71 -1.55 -8.05
C LEU A 25 -5.23 -1.47 -7.91
N GLY A 26 -5.71 -0.41 -7.25
CA GLY A 26 -7.11 -0.03 -7.13
C GLY A 26 -7.48 1.22 -7.95
N PRO A 27 -8.79 1.52 -8.09
CA PRO A 27 -9.24 2.77 -8.69
C PRO A 27 -8.70 3.99 -7.93
N GLY A 28 -8.10 4.94 -8.65
CA GLY A 28 -7.51 6.16 -8.07
C GLY A 28 -6.03 6.04 -7.71
N ASP A 29 -5.45 4.83 -7.75
CA ASP A 29 -4.02 4.65 -7.56
C ASP A 29 -3.21 5.36 -8.66
N SER A 30 -2.08 5.93 -8.26
CA SER A 30 -1.16 6.62 -9.15
C SER A 30 -0.05 5.68 -9.63
N LEU A 31 0.39 5.86 -10.87
CA LEU A 31 1.54 5.16 -11.45
C LEU A 31 2.58 6.20 -11.85
N GLU A 32 3.84 5.92 -11.54
CA GLU A 32 4.97 6.64 -12.14
C GLU A 32 5.23 6.05 -13.52
N LEU A 33 5.45 6.93 -14.50
CA LEU A 33 5.76 6.56 -15.88
C LEU A 33 7.18 7.04 -16.19
N GLU A 34 8.01 6.11 -16.63
CA GLU A 34 9.34 6.39 -17.14
C GLU A 34 9.44 5.95 -18.60
N THR A 35 10.00 6.80 -19.45
CA THR A 35 10.26 6.47 -20.86
C THR A 35 11.71 6.04 -20.99
N VAL A 36 11.93 4.83 -21.49
CA VAL A 36 13.26 4.27 -21.75
C VAL A 36 13.29 3.80 -23.19
N GLU A 37 14.05 4.50 -24.03
CA GLU A 37 14.15 4.24 -25.48
C GLU A 37 12.76 4.18 -26.16
N ASP A 38 12.34 3.00 -26.60
CA ASP A 38 11.06 2.73 -27.28
C ASP A 38 9.99 2.14 -26.35
N ARG A 39 10.23 2.16 -25.03
CA ARG A 39 9.36 1.55 -24.01
C ARG A 39 8.93 2.53 -22.95
N ILE A 40 7.79 2.22 -22.34
CA ILE A 40 7.38 2.83 -21.08
C ILE A 40 7.48 1.79 -19.96
N ILE A 41 7.95 2.23 -18.81
CA ILE A 41 7.94 1.48 -17.56
C ILE A 41 6.93 2.16 -16.65
N LEU A 42 5.93 1.39 -16.22
CA LEU A 42 4.93 1.82 -15.24
C LEU A 42 5.21 1.15 -13.91
N ARG A 43 5.27 1.95 -12.84
CA ARG A 43 5.44 1.44 -11.46
C ARG A 43 4.41 2.09 -10.54
N PRO A 44 3.81 1.36 -9.58
CA PRO A 44 2.92 1.98 -8.61
C PRO A 44 3.63 3.12 -7.88
N ALA A 45 3.03 4.31 -7.87
CA ALA A 45 3.51 5.48 -7.13
C ALA A 45 3.20 5.27 -5.64
N ARG A 46 3.89 4.31 -5.02
CA ARG A 46 3.77 4.04 -3.59
C ARG A 46 4.45 5.21 -2.88
N GLY A 47 3.70 5.96 -2.08
CA GLY A 47 4.26 7.06 -1.30
C GLY A 47 5.39 6.53 -0.43
N GLY A 48 6.64 6.76 -0.84
CA GLY A 48 7.89 6.59 -0.08
C GLY A 48 8.01 5.36 0.82
N GLY A 49 7.26 4.29 0.52
CA GLY A 49 6.91 3.20 1.41
C GLY A 49 8.10 2.35 1.83
N ARG A 50 9.01 2.87 2.66
CA ARG A 50 10.30 2.23 2.94
C ARG A 50 10.16 1.29 4.11
N ILE A 51 10.48 0.02 3.87
CA ILE A 51 10.80 -0.91 4.95
C ILE A 51 12.27 -0.73 5.32
N TYR A 52 12.56 -0.30 6.53
CA TYR A 52 13.93 -0.20 7.05
C TYR A 52 14.02 -0.73 8.47
N LYS A 53 15.25 -1.01 8.93
CA LYS A 53 15.49 -1.51 10.28
C LYS A 53 15.82 -0.33 11.20
N ASP A 54 14.98 -0.07 12.19
CA ASP A 54 15.24 0.90 13.26
C ASP A 54 15.27 0.18 14.60
N ARG A 55 16.35 0.38 15.38
CA ARG A 55 16.55 -0.25 16.70
C ARG A 55 16.24 -1.76 16.76
N GLY A 56 16.57 -2.48 15.69
CA GLY A 56 16.34 -3.92 15.59
C GLY A 56 14.96 -4.34 15.08
N MET A 57 14.01 -3.40 14.93
CA MET A 57 12.65 -3.64 14.43
C MET A 57 12.53 -3.25 12.95
N TRP A 58 11.74 -4.02 12.19
CA TRP A 58 11.35 -3.62 10.84
C TRP A 58 10.26 -2.55 10.92
N VAL A 59 10.56 -1.36 10.40
CA VAL A 59 9.65 -0.22 10.31
C VAL A 59 9.17 -0.12 8.87
N PHE A 60 7.86 -0.15 8.67
CA PHE A 60 7.22 0.22 7.40
C PHE A 60 6.82 1.69 7.47
N ASP A 61 7.58 2.54 6.80
CA ASP A 61 7.28 3.96 6.67
C ASP A 61 6.40 4.16 5.45
N THR A 62 5.15 4.57 5.67
CA THR A 62 4.14 4.80 4.63
C THR A 62 4.37 6.09 3.84
N GLY A 63 5.41 6.87 4.15
CA GLY A 63 5.68 8.18 3.55
C GLY A 63 4.63 9.25 3.87
N GLN A 64 3.57 8.88 4.59
CA GLN A 64 2.52 9.76 5.07
C GLN A 64 2.44 9.69 6.60
N PRO A 65 2.38 10.84 7.29
CA PRO A 65 2.24 10.85 8.74
C PRO A 65 0.91 10.21 9.14
N LEU A 66 0.93 9.34 10.14
CA LEU A 66 -0.28 8.79 10.75
C LEU A 66 -1.12 9.93 11.35
N THR A 67 -2.43 9.91 11.11
CA THR A 67 -3.33 10.87 11.76
C THR A 67 -3.42 10.60 13.26
N VAL A 68 -3.59 11.66 14.06
CA VAL A 68 -3.79 11.56 15.52
C VAL A 68 -4.97 10.66 15.86
N GLU A 69 -6.02 10.69 15.05
CA GLU A 69 -7.19 9.81 15.20
C GLU A 69 -6.82 8.33 15.06
N THR A 70 -6.04 7.97 14.04
CA THR A 70 -5.56 6.61 13.80
C THR A 70 -4.71 6.10 14.97
N VAL A 71 -3.82 6.95 15.48
CA VAL A 71 -2.99 6.65 16.65
C VAL A 71 -3.85 6.38 17.88
N ASN A 72 -4.81 7.26 18.17
CA ASN A 72 -5.71 7.13 19.33
C ASN A 72 -6.60 5.88 19.24
N LYS A 73 -7.14 5.57 18.05
CA LYS A 73 -7.94 4.37 17.83
C LYS A 73 -7.12 3.09 18.07
N THR A 74 -5.89 3.06 17.58
CA THR A 74 -4.99 1.91 17.76
C THR A 74 -4.61 1.71 19.24
N LEU A 75 -4.28 2.81 19.95
CA LEU A 75 -3.99 2.78 21.38
C LEU A 75 -5.17 2.24 22.20
N ARG A 76 -6.39 2.68 21.90
CA ARG A 76 -7.60 2.23 22.57
C ARG A 76 -7.81 0.72 22.38
N GLY A 77 -7.70 0.22 21.15
CA GLY A 77 -7.83 -1.21 20.88
C GLY A 77 -6.77 -2.05 21.61
N ALA A 78 -5.52 -1.57 21.66
CA ALA A 78 -4.45 -2.27 22.38
C ALA A 78 -4.66 -2.30 23.91
N ARG A 79 -5.28 -1.26 24.48
CA ARG A 79 -5.66 -1.21 25.90
C ARG A 79 -6.80 -2.18 26.18
N GLU A 80 -7.88 -2.12 25.41
CA GLU A 80 -9.03 -3.02 25.55
C GLU A 80 -8.63 -4.49 25.43
N GLU A 81 -7.75 -4.82 24.49
CA GLU A 81 -7.23 -6.18 24.32
C GLU A 81 -6.37 -6.63 25.51
N ARG A 82 -5.64 -5.71 26.14
CA ARG A 82 -4.86 -5.99 27.35
C ARG A 82 -5.79 -6.20 28.54
N ASP A 83 -6.79 -5.34 28.71
CA ASP A 83 -7.76 -5.42 29.79
C ASP A 83 -8.57 -6.72 29.69
N ARG A 84 -9.01 -7.10 28.49
CA ARG A 84 -9.69 -8.39 28.24
C ARG A 84 -8.80 -9.58 28.58
N ARG A 85 -7.51 -9.55 28.21
CA ARG A 85 -6.55 -10.61 28.59
C ARG A 85 -6.31 -10.68 30.09
N ASN A 86 -6.31 -9.55 30.79
CA ASN A 86 -6.10 -9.49 32.23
C ASN A 86 -7.34 -9.91 33.04
N LEU A 87 -8.55 -9.62 32.53
CA LEU A 87 -9.82 -9.98 33.17
C LEU A 87 -10.15 -11.48 33.08
N GLY A 88 -9.37 -12.28 32.38
CA GLY A 88 -9.47 -13.75 32.31
C GLY A 88 -8.74 -14.52 33.41
N LYS A 89 -8.30 -13.86 34.50
CA LYS A 89 -7.67 -14.52 35.68
C LYS A 89 -8.23 -14.01 37.01
N LEU A 90 -9.55 -14.03 37.16
CA LEU A 90 -10.17 -14.08 38.48
C LEU A 90 -10.91 -15.42 38.55
N SER A 91 -10.27 -16.39 39.21
CA SER A 91 -10.93 -17.58 39.79
C SER A 91 -12.00 -17.16 40.79
#